data_AF-A0A6L9ZBJ0-F1
#
_entry.id   AF-A0A6L9ZBJ0-F1
#
_cell.length_a   1.000
_cell.length_b   1.000
_cell.length_c   1.000
_cell.angle_alpha   90.00
_cell.angle_beta   90.00
_cell.angle_gamma   90.00
#
_symmetry.space_group_name_H-M   'P 1'
#
loop_
_entity.id
_entity.type
_entity.pdbx_description
1 polymer ?
#
loop_
_entity_poly.entity_id
_entity_poly.type
_entity_poly.pdbx_seq_one_letter_code
_entity_poly.pdbx_strand_id
1 'polypeptide(L)' 'MKWRVILEPDLVNGDWAAWCPELPGCTSCGETKVEAIENIR' A
#
# COMPACT_ATOMS: atom_id res chain seq x y z
N MET A 1 11.02 6.56 -12.47
CA MET A 1 9.57 6.49 -12.74
C MET A 1 8.81 6.91 -11.49
N LYS A 2 7.62 7.49 -11.63
CA LYS A 2 6.65 7.66 -10.52
C LYS A 2 5.46 6.77 -10.83
N TRP A 3 5.15 5.84 -9.94
CA TRP A 3 4.01 4.94 -10.06
C TRP A 3 2.90 5.44 -9.14
N ARG A 4 1.64 5.31 -9.56
CA ARG A 4 0.53 5.61 -8.67
C ARG A 4 0.35 4.45 -7.70
N VAL A 5 0.29 4.77 -6.42
CA VAL A 5 0.01 3.80 -5.36
C VAL A 5 -1.31 4.17 -4.72
N ILE A 6 -2.20 3.20 -4.62
CA ILE A 6 -3.48 3.31 -3.93
C ILE A 6 -3.26 2.82 -2.49
N LEU A 7 -3.71 3.61 -1.53
CA LEU A 7 -3.67 3.27 -0.10
C LEU A 7 -5.10 3.13 0.41
N GLU A 8 -5.42 1.95 0.91
CA GLU A 8 -6.71 1.64 1.51
C GLU A 8 -6.51 1.26 2.97
N PRO A 9 -7.22 1.91 3.92
CA PRO A 9 -7.22 1.49 5.30
C PRO A 9 -8.03 0.20 5.45
N ASP A 10 -7.41 -0.82 6.02
CA ASP A 10 -8.07 -2.02 6.50
C ASP A 10 -8.69 -1.74 7.88
N LEU A 11 -10.00 -1.51 7.92
CA LEU A 11 -10.73 -1.26 9.15
C LEU A 11 -10.92 -2.51 10.03
N VAL A 12 -10.60 -3.70 9.51
CA VAL A 12 -10.74 -4.98 10.22
C VAL A 12 -9.49 -5.26 11.04
N ASN A 13 -8.31 -5.12 10.42
CA ASN A 13 -7.03 -5.35 11.10
C ASN A 13 -6.43 -4.05 11.69
N GLY A 14 -6.87 -2.89 11.22
CA GLY A 14 -6.30 -1.59 11.58
C GLY A 14 -5.10 -1.20 10.70
N ASP A 15 -4.75 -2.04 9.73
CA ASP A 15 -3.60 -1.88 8.85
C ASP A 15 -3.91 -0.99 7.63
N TRP A 16 -2.89 -0.73 6.83
CA TRP A 16 -2.93 -0.01 5.57
C TRP A 16 -2.45 -0.93 4.45
N ALA A 17 -3.31 -1.15 3.46
CA ALA A 17 -2.96 -1.82 2.22
C ALA A 17 -2.48 -0.77 1.20
N ALA A 18 -1.31 -1.00 0.61
CA ALA A 18 -0.76 -0.24 -0.48
C ALA A 18 -0.71 -1.13 -1.73
N TRP A 19 -1.15 -0.65 -2.88
CA TRP A 19 -1.05 -1.41 -4.12
C TRP A 19 -0.93 -0.53 -5.35
N CYS A 20 -0.26 -1.04 -6.38
CA CYS A 20 -0.08 -0.33 -7.65
C CYS A 20 -1.03 -0.88 -8.74
N PRO A 21 -2.00 -0.09 -9.26
CA PRO A 21 -2.88 -0.55 -10.34
C PRO A 21 -2.14 -0.77 -11.67
N GLU A 22 -0.95 -0.17 -11.84
CA GLU A 22 -0.16 -0.28 -13.07
C GLU A 22 0.73 -1.54 -13.09
N LEU A 23 0.97 -2.14 -11.92
CA LEU A 23 1.76 -3.36 -11.72
C LEU A 23 0.95 -4.35 -10.88
N PRO A 24 -0.02 -5.05 -11.48
CA PRO A 24 -0.79 -6.08 -10.78
C PRO A 24 0.15 -7.15 -10.23
N GLY A 25 0.25 -7.23 -8.90
CA GLY A 25 1.21 -8.07 -8.17
C GLY A 25 2.14 -7.28 -7.24
N CYS A 26 2.24 -5.96 -7.40
CA CYS A 26 2.92 -5.09 -6.46
C CYS A 26 1.92 -4.60 -5.40
N THR A 27 1.82 -5.36 -4.32
CA THR A 27 0.95 -5.10 -3.17
C THR A 27 1.77 -5.19 -1.90
N SER A 28 1.54 -4.27 -0.97
CA SER A 28 2.21 -4.23 0.32
C SER A 28 1.24 -3.81 1.41
N CYS A 29 1.58 -4.09 2.66
CA CYS A 29 0.77 -3.73 3.82
C CYS A 29 1.66 -3.12 4.91
N GLY A 30 1.07 -2.38 5.85
CA GLY A 30 1.75 -1.92 7.06
C GLY A 30 0.77 -1.36 8.07
N GLU A 31 1.16 -1.27 9.34
CA GLU A 31 0.28 -0.80 10.43
C GLU A 31 -0.07 0.70 10.27
N THR A 32 0.74 1.43 9.50
CA THR A 32 0.54 2.86 9.24
C THR A 32 0.66 3.19 7.75
N LYS A 33 0.07 4.32 7.34
CA LYS A 33 0.21 4.88 5.98
C LYS A 33 1.67 4.97 5.54
N VAL A 34 2.55 5.41 6.43
CA VAL A 34 3.96 5.64 6.13
C VAL A 34 4.65 4.31 5.88
N GLU A 35 4.41 3.33 6.75
CA GLU A 35 4.99 2.00 6.64
C GLU A 35 4.54 1.26 5.37
N ALA A 36 3.25 1.32 5.04
CA ALA A 36 2.72 0.74 3.81
C ALA A 36 3.32 1.37 2.54
N ILE A 37 3.65 2.67 2.57
CA ILE A 37 4.35 3.37 1.49
C ILE A 37 5.82 2.97 1.43
N GLU A 38 6.50 2.84 2.57
CA GLU A 38 7.91 2.42 2.59
C GLU A 38 8.07 0.97 2.10
N ASN A 39 7.13 0.09 2.45
CA ASN A 39 7.15 -1.31 2.05
C ASN A 39 6.86 -1.52 0.55
N ILE A 40 6.28 -0.54 -0.16
CA ILE A 40 5.97 -0.64 -1.61
C ILE A 40 6.90 0.22 -2.49
N ARG A 41 7.81 1.00 -1.89
CA ARG A 41 8.72 1.91 -2.60
C ARG A 41 9.83 1.17 -3.35
#